data_AF-A0A7X6APE2-F1
#
_entry.id   AF-A0A7X6APE2-F1
#
_cell.length_a   1.000
_cell.length_b   1.000
_cell.length_c   1.000
_cell.angle_alpha   90.00
_cell.angle_beta   90.00
_cell.angle_gamma   90.00
#
_symmetry.space_group_name_H-M   'P 1'
#
loop_
_entity.id
_entity.type
_entity.pdbx_description
1 polymer ?
#
loop_
_entity_poly.entity_id
_entity_poly.type
_entity_poly.pdbx_seq_one_letter_code
_entity_poly.pdbx_strand_id
1 'polypeptide(L)'
;PESLTRHLAQMLVANVSPRMAFQMETVVVLSPEHMNRYRDAGWDRARFLEELRSHLQLDGDDIVEGAGGIEEGMPAALAGAQLPKFPPDGIHVVHGGGGAGLFSTTFGGWVSGPMGSVTVTREIVR
;
A
#
# COMPACT_ATOMS: atom_id res chain seq x y z
N PRO A 1 -17.35 1.38 -4.14
CA PRO A 1 -16.08 1.41 -3.34
C PRO A 1 -14.82 1.36 -4.21
N GLU A 2 -14.90 0.73 -5.37
CA GLU A 2 -13.85 0.43 -6.35
C GLU A 2 -13.06 1.68 -6.79
N SER A 3 -13.75 2.80 -7.06
CA SER A 3 -13.08 4.07 -7.41
C SER A 3 -12.15 4.54 -6.30
N LEU A 4 -12.62 4.45 -5.05
CA LEU A 4 -11.80 4.78 -3.87
C LEU A 4 -10.64 3.80 -3.71
N THR A 5 -10.85 2.50 -3.96
CA THR A 5 -9.79 1.48 -3.91
C THR A 5 -8.68 1.79 -4.91
N ARG A 6 -9.02 2.15 -6.15
CA ARG A 6 -8.03 2.58 -7.16
C ARG A 6 -7.28 3.84 -6.73
N HIS A 7 -7.99 4.81 -6.14
CA HIS A 7 -7.35 6.03 -5.64
C HIS A 7 -6.35 5.73 -4.51
N LEU A 8 -6.73 4.89 -3.54
CA LEU A 8 -5.82 4.45 -2.48
C LEU A 8 -4.62 3.67 -3.03
N ALA A 9 -4.81 2.84 -4.06
CA ALA A 9 -3.73 2.15 -4.72
C ALA A 9 -2.72 3.13 -5.35
N GLN A 10 -3.18 4.18 -6.02
CA GLN A 10 -2.30 5.23 -6.56
C GLN A 10 -1.46 5.91 -5.47
N MET A 11 -2.07 6.23 -4.33
CA MET A 11 -1.35 6.78 -3.18
C MET A 11 -0.26 5.81 -2.68
N LEU A 12 -0.61 4.52 -2.56
CA LEU A 12 0.29 3.48 -2.09
C LEU A 12 1.44 3.17 -3.06
N VAL A 13 1.21 3.23 -4.38
CA VAL A 13 2.28 3.09 -5.38
C VAL A 13 3.34 4.19 -5.20
N ALA A 14 2.90 5.41 -4.89
CA ALA A 14 3.79 6.54 -4.65
C ALA A 14 4.50 6.49 -3.28
N ASN A 15 4.05 5.67 -2.32
CA ASN A 15 4.69 5.57 -1.01
C ASN A 15 6.17 5.18 -1.16
N VAL A 16 7.04 6.08 -0.69
CA VAL A 16 8.50 6.07 -0.84
C VAL A 16 8.94 6.22 -2.29
N SER A 17 8.57 5.27 -3.15
CA SER A 17 8.80 5.30 -4.60
C SER A 17 8.12 4.07 -5.23
N PRO A 18 7.56 4.15 -6.46
CA PRO A 18 7.15 2.96 -7.20
C PRO A 18 8.33 1.98 -7.42
N ARG A 19 9.57 2.48 -7.39
CA ARG A 19 10.80 1.69 -7.60
C ARG A 19 11.25 0.88 -6.39
N MET A 20 10.56 1.03 -5.26
CA MET A 20 10.79 0.27 -4.04
C MET A 20 9.66 -0.75 -3.86
N ALA A 21 9.81 -1.93 -4.45
CA ALA A 21 8.81 -3.00 -4.44
C ALA A 21 9.18 -4.12 -3.46
N PHE A 22 8.17 -4.89 -3.04
CA PHE A 22 8.27 -6.14 -2.26
C PHE A 22 8.86 -6.07 -0.84
N GLN A 23 9.79 -5.17 -0.55
CA GLN A 23 10.53 -5.15 0.72
C GLN A 23 9.89 -4.26 1.79
N MET A 24 8.97 -3.37 1.39
CA MET A 24 8.40 -2.37 2.28
C MET A 24 7.04 -2.80 2.81
N GLU A 25 6.78 -2.54 4.09
CA GLU A 25 5.44 -2.53 4.66
C GLU A 25 4.88 -1.11 4.69
N THR A 26 3.57 -0.97 4.85
CA THR A 26 2.87 0.32 4.92
C THR A 26 1.70 0.27 5.88
N VAL A 27 1.26 1.45 6.35
CA VAL A 27 -0.03 1.62 7.02
C VAL A 27 -0.99 2.42 6.14
N VAL A 28 -2.25 1.99 6.09
CA VAL A 28 -3.39 2.73 5.54
C VAL A 28 -4.32 3.08 6.70
N VAL A 29 -4.50 4.37 6.97
CA VAL A 29 -5.52 4.85 7.91
C VAL A 29 -6.77 5.20 7.11
N LEU A 30 -7.80 4.36 7.24
CA LEU A 30 -9.12 4.62 6.67
C LEU A 30 -9.92 5.55 7.59
N SER A 31 -10.44 6.63 7.00
CA SER A 31 -11.38 7.53 7.69
C SER A 31 -12.75 6.86 7.86
N PRO A 32 -13.58 7.31 8.82
CA PRO A 32 -14.93 6.79 9.00
C PRO A 32 -15.77 6.82 7.71
N GLU A 33 -15.67 7.89 6.92
CA GLU A 33 -16.46 8.08 5.69
C GLU A 33 -16.02 7.12 4.58
N HIS A 34 -14.72 6.88 4.44
CA HIS A 34 -14.20 5.90 3.49
C HIS A 34 -14.56 4.47 3.92
N MET A 35 -14.46 4.17 5.22
CA MET A 35 -14.90 2.87 5.76
C MET A 35 -16.41 2.64 5.53
N ASN A 36 -17.24 3.67 5.72
CA ASN A 36 -18.68 3.58 5.44
C ASN A 36 -18.95 3.17 3.98
N ARG A 37 -18.21 3.72 3.00
CA ARG A 37 -18.39 3.34 1.59
C ARG A 37 -18.11 1.86 1.31
N TYR A 38 -17.19 1.25 2.06
CA TYR A 38 -16.91 -0.18 1.95
C TYR A 38 -18.00 -1.00 2.64
N ARG A 39 -18.40 -0.62 3.85
CA ARG A 39 -19.48 -1.29 4.60
C ARG A 39 -20.80 -1.25 3.83
N ASP A 40 -21.19 -0.08 3.30
CA ASP A 40 -22.45 0.09 2.59
C ASP A 40 -22.50 -0.74 1.29
N ALA A 41 -21.33 -1.10 0.75
CA ALA A 41 -21.20 -2.01 -0.39
C ALA A 41 -21.00 -3.49 0.02
N GLY A 42 -21.06 -3.80 1.31
CA GLY A 42 -20.89 -5.16 1.85
C GLY A 42 -19.47 -5.71 1.76
N TRP A 43 -18.44 -4.85 1.67
CA TRP A 43 -17.05 -5.29 1.65
C TRP A 43 -16.54 -5.50 3.07
N ASP A 44 -15.95 -6.67 3.31
CA ASP A 44 -15.16 -6.92 4.50
C ASP A 44 -13.67 -6.55 4.27
N ARG A 45 -12.86 -6.69 5.32
CA ARG A 45 -11.42 -6.38 5.25
C ARG A 45 -10.68 -7.27 4.26
N ALA A 46 -11.06 -8.54 4.13
CA ALA A 46 -10.39 -9.49 3.26
C ALA A 46 -10.58 -9.10 1.80
N ARG A 47 -11.83 -8.86 1.40
CA ARG A 47 -12.19 -8.37 0.07
C ARG A 47 -11.55 -7.02 -0.22
N PHE A 48 -11.59 -6.07 0.70
CA PHE A 48 -10.92 -4.77 0.53
C PHE A 48 -9.44 -4.93 0.22
N LEU A 49 -8.71 -5.77 0.97
CA LEU A 49 -7.29 -6.00 0.76
C LEU A 49 -7.01 -6.75 -0.54
N GLU A 50 -7.82 -7.73 -0.91
CA GLU A 50 -7.71 -8.45 -2.18
C GLU A 50 -7.84 -7.49 -3.38
N GLU A 51 -8.93 -6.72 -3.41
CA GLU A 51 -9.21 -5.74 -4.46
C GLU A 51 -8.11 -4.66 -4.52
N LEU A 52 -7.64 -4.19 -3.36
CA LEU A 52 -6.55 -3.23 -3.28
C LEU A 52 -5.23 -3.81 -3.85
N ARG A 53 -4.88 -5.05 -3.48
CA ARG A 53 -3.67 -5.73 -3.96
C ARG A 53 -3.70 -5.98 -5.47
N SER A 54 -4.89 -6.20 -6.05
CA SER A 54 -5.05 -6.35 -7.50
C SER A 54 -4.60 -5.10 -8.28
N HIS A 55 -4.68 -3.92 -7.67
CA HIS A 55 -4.24 -2.65 -8.24
C HIS A 55 -2.80 -2.27 -7.87
N LEU A 56 -2.10 -3.12 -7.10
CA LEU A 56 -0.75 -2.87 -6.60
C LEU A 56 0.28 -3.81 -7.25
N GLN A 57 0.11 -4.03 -8.55
CA GLN A 57 1.04 -4.74 -9.41
C GLN A 57 1.79 -3.73 -10.26
N LEU A 58 3.12 -3.76 -10.19
CA LEU A 58 4.03 -2.87 -10.90
C LEU A 58 4.66 -3.62 -12.06
N ASP A 59 4.83 -2.92 -13.18
CA ASP A 59 5.58 -3.46 -14.31
C ASP A 59 7.09 -3.30 -14.04
N GLY A 60 7.82 -4.42 -14.11
CA GLY A 60 9.27 -4.44 -13.97
C GLY A 60 9.97 -3.49 -14.95
N ASP A 61 9.49 -3.38 -16.18
CA ASP A 61 10.09 -2.53 -17.21
C ASP A 61 10.09 -1.04 -16.83
N ASP A 62 9.12 -0.62 -16.00
CA ASP A 62 9.00 0.77 -15.53
C ASP A 62 9.86 1.07 -14.30
N ILE A 63 10.26 0.05 -13.53
CA ILE A 63 10.81 0.24 -12.19
C ILE A 63 12.23 -0.32 -11.99
N VAL A 64 12.79 -1.02 -12.97
CA VAL A 64 14.19 -1.46 -12.91
C VAL A 64 15.18 -0.29 -12.99
N GLU A 65 16.40 -0.52 -12.51
CA GLU A 65 17.52 0.42 -12.61
C GLU A 65 17.68 0.94 -14.05
N GLY A 66 17.82 2.25 -14.19
CA GLY A 66 17.96 2.93 -15.48
C GLY A 66 16.64 3.16 -16.24
N ALA A 67 15.53 2.53 -15.87
CA ALA A 67 14.25 2.71 -16.54
C ALA A 67 13.81 4.18 -16.48
N GLY A 68 13.38 4.75 -17.61
CA GLY A 68 13.01 6.17 -17.70
C GLY A 68 14.17 7.15 -17.44
N GLY A 69 15.42 6.70 -17.53
CA GLY A 69 16.61 7.53 -17.28
C GLY A 69 16.88 7.81 -15.80
N ILE A 70 16.30 7.02 -14.90
CA ILE A 70 16.49 7.13 -13.44
C ILE A 70 17.42 5.99 -12.99
N GLU A 71 18.53 6.33 -12.34
CA GLU A 71 19.54 5.34 -11.89
C GLU A 71 18.95 4.35 -10.88
N GLU A 72 18.22 4.86 -9.88
CA GLU A 72 17.53 4.05 -8.86
C GLU A 72 16.50 3.10 -9.48
N GLY A 73 16.41 1.88 -8.95
CA GLY A 73 15.43 0.90 -9.40
C GLY A 73 15.59 -0.48 -8.78
N MET A 74 14.68 -1.37 -9.16
CA MET A 74 14.82 -2.79 -8.87
C MET A 74 15.89 -3.43 -9.78
N PRO A 75 16.46 -4.60 -9.43
CA PRO A 75 17.46 -5.26 -10.26
C PRO A 75 16.96 -5.50 -11.69
N ALA A 76 17.80 -5.19 -12.69
CA ALA A 76 17.46 -5.33 -14.12
C ALA A 76 16.93 -6.71 -14.53
N ALA A 77 17.28 -7.76 -13.78
CA ALA A 77 16.78 -9.12 -13.99
C ALA A 77 15.26 -9.27 -13.80
N LEU A 78 14.58 -8.28 -13.23
CA LEU A 78 13.14 -8.26 -13.02
C LEU A 78 12.36 -7.57 -14.15
N ALA A 79 13.03 -7.10 -15.21
CA ALA A 79 12.37 -6.58 -16.41
C ALA A 79 11.38 -7.61 -17.00
N GLY A 80 10.25 -7.13 -17.51
CA GLY A 80 9.15 -7.95 -18.05
C GLY A 80 8.33 -8.73 -17.02
N ALA A 81 8.61 -8.60 -15.72
CA ALA A 81 7.84 -9.25 -14.66
C ALA A 81 6.81 -8.30 -14.04
N GLN A 82 5.66 -8.85 -13.62
CA GLN A 82 4.73 -8.15 -12.73
C GLN A 82 5.15 -8.35 -11.27
N LEU A 83 5.40 -7.26 -10.57
CA LEU A 83 5.88 -7.27 -9.19
C LEU A 83 4.85 -6.67 -8.25
N PRO A 84 4.55 -7.32 -7.11
CA PRO A 84 3.70 -6.70 -6.10
C PRO A 84 4.44 -5.55 -5.42
N LYS A 85 3.74 -4.42 -5.22
CA LYS A 85 4.31 -3.25 -4.53
C LYS A 85 4.73 -3.57 -3.08
N PHE A 86 3.96 -4.39 -2.38
CA PHE A 86 4.19 -4.79 -0.99
C PHE A 86 4.26 -6.33 -0.87
N PRO A 87 4.89 -6.88 0.17
CA PRO A 87 4.83 -8.31 0.46
C PRO A 87 3.38 -8.72 0.82
N PRO A 88 3.03 -10.02 0.80
CA PRO A 88 1.66 -10.50 1.00
C PRO A 88 0.92 -9.86 2.18
N ASP A 89 1.56 -9.74 3.33
CA ASP A 89 0.97 -9.16 4.55
C ASP A 89 1.45 -7.74 4.86
N GLY A 90 2.02 -7.05 3.86
CA GLY A 90 2.68 -5.77 4.10
C GLY A 90 1.79 -4.53 4.14
N ILE A 91 0.47 -4.70 4.08
CA ILE A 91 -0.49 -3.59 4.17
C ILE A 91 -1.24 -3.68 5.50
N HIS A 92 -0.88 -2.80 6.43
CA HIS A 92 -1.55 -2.67 7.72
C HIS A 92 -2.71 -1.68 7.60
N VAL A 93 -3.93 -2.15 7.80
CA VAL A 93 -5.13 -1.31 7.71
C VAL A 93 -5.60 -0.97 9.12
N VAL A 94 -5.70 0.32 9.41
CA VAL A 94 -6.23 0.84 10.67
C VAL A 94 -7.38 1.81 10.41
N HIS A 95 -8.28 1.94 11.36
CA HIS A 95 -9.37 2.91 11.30
C HIS A 95 -9.04 4.07 12.24
N GLY A 96 -9.17 5.30 11.76
CA GLY A 96 -8.84 6.47 12.56
C GLY A 96 -9.34 7.77 11.93
N GLY A 97 -9.29 8.85 12.71
CA GLY A 97 -9.83 10.16 12.31
C GLY A 97 -11.20 10.45 12.95
N GLY A 98 -11.75 11.62 12.61
CA GLY A 98 -13.09 12.05 13.02
C GLY A 98 -14.01 12.21 11.82
N GLY A 99 -15.27 12.60 12.05
CA GLY A 99 -16.28 12.79 11.00
C GLY A 99 -16.09 14.01 10.09
N ALA A 100 -14.90 14.63 10.12
CA ALA A 100 -14.61 15.86 9.42
C ALA A 100 -13.50 15.61 8.39
N GLY A 101 -13.90 15.27 7.16
CA GLY A 101 -13.01 15.18 6.00
C GLY A 101 -13.14 13.87 5.22
N LEU A 102 -13.38 13.97 3.92
CA LEU A 102 -13.45 12.82 3.00
C LEU A 102 -12.05 12.38 2.54
N PHE A 103 -11.12 12.16 3.47
CA PHE A 103 -9.76 11.76 3.12
C PHE A 103 -9.22 10.69 4.07
N SER A 104 -8.59 9.68 3.48
CA SER A 104 -7.77 8.69 4.18
C SER A 104 -6.30 8.98 3.89
N THR A 105 -5.40 8.38 4.66
CA THR A 105 -3.96 8.59 4.46
C THR A 105 -3.19 7.28 4.41
N THR A 106 -2.08 7.32 3.70
CA THR A 106 -1.11 6.24 3.57
C THR A 106 0.21 6.72 4.12
N PHE A 107 0.91 5.87 4.87
CA PHE A 107 2.22 6.22 5.43
C PHE A 107 3.33 5.76 4.51
N GLY A 108 4.38 6.57 4.36
CA GLY A 108 5.63 6.10 3.78
C GLY A 108 6.08 4.83 4.50
N GLY A 109 6.43 3.80 3.71
CA GLY A 109 6.73 2.48 4.24
C GLY A 109 8.09 2.39 4.93
N TRP A 110 8.38 1.21 5.47
CA TRP A 110 9.69 0.83 6.03
C TRP A 110 10.09 -0.56 5.53
N VAL A 111 11.40 -0.83 5.47
CA VAL A 111 11.90 -2.19 5.21
C VAL A 111 11.43 -3.12 6.34
N SER A 112 10.87 -4.26 5.97
CA SER A 112 10.31 -5.22 6.92
C SER A 112 11.22 -6.42 7.21
N GLY A 113 10.95 -7.11 8.31
CA GLY A 113 11.64 -8.34 8.68
C GLY A 113 13.06 -8.12 9.24
N PRO A 114 13.96 -9.12 9.15
CA PRO A 114 15.27 -9.10 9.81
C PRO A 114 16.19 -7.94 9.44
N MET A 115 16.02 -7.39 8.23
CA MET A 115 16.80 -6.25 7.73
C MET A 115 16.22 -4.89 8.12
N GLY A 116 15.04 -4.87 8.73
CA GLY A 116 14.34 -3.65 9.10
C GLY A 116 13.54 -3.82 10.38
N SER A 117 12.26 -3.45 10.32
CA SER A 117 11.38 -3.41 11.49
C SER A 117 10.19 -4.36 11.35
N VAL A 118 9.73 -4.90 12.47
CA VAL A 118 8.48 -5.67 12.56
C VAL A 118 7.39 -4.80 13.18
N THR A 119 6.26 -4.71 12.50
CA THR A 119 5.11 -3.93 12.95
C THR A 119 4.43 -4.61 14.13
N VAL A 120 4.24 -3.86 15.22
CA VAL A 120 3.53 -4.32 16.41
C VAL A 120 2.42 -3.35 16.77
N THR A 121 1.30 -3.87 17.26
CA THR A 121 0.23 -3.06 17.85
C THR A 121 0.22 -3.28 19.36
N ARG A 122 0.22 -2.20 20.14
CA ARG A 122 0.10 -2.24 21.59
C ARG A 122 -1.07 -1.37 22.02
N GLU A 123 -1.87 -1.90 22.94
CA GLU A 123 -2.90 -1.11 23.60
C GLU A 123 -2.25 0.02 24.40
N ILE A 124 -2.83 1.23 24.30
CA ILE A 124 -2.42 2.36 25.13
C ILE A 124 -3.20 2.27 26.44
N VAL A 125 -2.55 1.77 27.49
CA VAL A 125 -3.07 1.80 28.85
C VAL A 125 -2.72 3.15 29.49
N ARG A 126 -3.72 3.83 30.04
CA ARG A 126 -3.56 5.08 30.81
C ARG A 126 -3.68 4.80 32.29
#